data_AF-A0A3M1AX00-F1
#
_entry.id   AF-A0A3M1AX00-F1
#
_cell.length_a   1.000
_cell.length_b   1.000
_cell.length_c   1.000
_cell.angle_alpha   90.00
_cell.angle_beta   90.00
_cell.angle_gamma   90.00
#
_symmetry.space_group_name_H-M   'P 1'
#
loop_
_entity.id
_entity.type
_entity.pdbx_description
1 polymer ?
#
loop_
_entity_poly.entity_id
_entity_poly.type
_entity_poly.pdbx_seq_one_letter_code
_entity_poly.pdbx_strand_id
1 'polypeptide(L)'
;MDAKRGGETIQRKYLPPRRRFEVTLTWPASLPLERKRGIVAALWLATWLGGMGSRSRRGFGSMRVTEVKDPGNEALGELPFTFQGDSQQLHDFLETNLRRCAAWIGRGTPPDGTSLPDYSVLHPKFAKLYLWKTPFRDWERAMDEAGTRMMKFRRRYPLNRPGNPWGDYQEVKKFLQHPSKRIGPIRRTAFGLPIEFYFTSLPRGSNKASVKGKTQERRGSPLFVRVVRLGDRKYGLLFLLLRAEILPEGEPIMIQARSEKGFGPQPDFSAVEEFLDENVVPEAWEVSV
;
A
#
# COMPACT_ATOMS: atom_id res chain seq x y z
N MET A 1 17.41 -9.34 -6.61
CA MET A 1 16.69 -8.21 -7.22
C MET A 1 17.71 -7.12 -7.46
N ASP A 2 17.96 -6.79 -8.72
CA ASP A 2 19.08 -5.95 -9.10
C ASP A 2 18.69 -4.48 -9.00
N ALA A 3 19.47 -3.71 -8.24
CA ALA A 3 19.37 -2.26 -8.22
C ALA A 3 20.59 -1.69 -8.94
N LYS A 4 20.38 -0.96 -10.03
CA LYS A 4 21.46 -0.23 -10.69
C LYS A 4 21.76 1.05 -9.92
N ARG A 5 22.98 1.20 -9.40
CA ARG A 5 23.53 2.45 -8.89
C ARG A 5 24.90 2.63 -9.54
N GLY A 6 25.08 3.69 -10.33
CA GLY A 6 26.37 3.96 -10.98
C GLY A 6 26.80 3.01 -12.11
N GLY A 7 25.91 2.19 -12.66
CA GLY A 7 26.26 1.24 -13.73
C GLY A 7 26.58 -0.18 -13.23
N GLU A 8 26.79 -0.35 -11.93
CA GLU A 8 26.95 -1.67 -11.31
C GLU A 8 25.59 -2.26 -10.89
N THR A 9 25.41 -3.54 -11.20
CA THR A 9 24.27 -4.36 -10.78
C THR A 9 24.49 -4.74 -9.31
N ILE A 10 23.95 -3.96 -8.37
CA ILE A 10 24.01 -4.32 -6.96
C ILE A 10 22.95 -5.39 -6.71
N GLN A 11 23.37 -6.64 -6.55
CA GLN A 11 22.51 -7.69 -6.01
C GLN A 11 22.25 -7.40 -4.53
N ARG A 12 21.07 -6.89 -4.21
CA ARG A 12 20.65 -6.78 -2.82
C ARG A 12 20.34 -8.17 -2.28
N LYS A 13 21.01 -8.55 -1.18
CA LYS A 13 20.65 -9.75 -0.41
C LYS A 13 19.19 -9.65 0.03
N TYR A 14 18.45 -10.75 -0.07
CA TYR A 14 17.05 -10.85 0.31
C TYR A 14 16.74 -12.23 0.88
N LEU A 15 15.70 -12.31 1.71
CA LEU A 15 15.17 -13.60 2.15
C LEU A 15 14.32 -14.19 1.03
N PRO A 16 14.64 -15.39 0.50
CA PRO A 16 13.83 -16.00 -0.54
C PRO A 16 12.44 -16.39 0.00
N PRO A 17 11.43 -16.53 -0.88
CA PRO A 17 10.11 -17.01 -0.49
C PRO A 17 10.19 -18.32 0.30
N ARG A 18 9.22 -18.55 1.20
CA ARG A 18 9.10 -19.77 2.04
C ARG A 18 10.17 -19.94 3.12
N ARG A 19 11.02 -18.94 3.37
CA ARG A 19 11.80 -18.88 4.60
C ARG A 19 10.87 -18.82 5.81
N ARG A 20 11.22 -19.57 6.85
CA ARG A 20 10.49 -19.64 8.11
C ARG A 20 11.32 -18.99 9.21
N PHE A 21 10.64 -18.39 10.15
CA PHE A 21 11.19 -17.87 11.38
C PHE A 21 10.12 -18.02 12.47
N GLU A 22 10.55 -17.94 13.71
CA GLU A 22 9.68 -18.03 14.88
C GLU A 22 9.50 -16.67 15.52
N VAL A 23 8.29 -16.40 16.00
CA VAL A 23 7.96 -15.20 16.77
C VAL A 23 7.40 -15.66 18.10
N THR A 24 8.11 -15.33 19.17
CA THR A 24 7.66 -15.59 20.54
C THR A 24 7.18 -14.28 21.16
N LEU A 25 5.93 -14.25 21.59
CA LEU A 25 5.41 -13.13 22.39
C LEU A 25 5.55 -13.49 23.87
N THR A 26 6.17 -12.60 24.63
CA THR A 26 6.37 -12.75 26.07
C THR A 26 5.92 -11.47 26.77
N TRP A 27 5.23 -11.61 27.89
CA TRP A 27 4.75 -10.48 28.69
C TRP A 27 4.79 -10.82 30.19
N PRO A 28 4.80 -9.80 31.07
CA PRO A 28 4.65 -10.03 32.51
C PRO A 28 3.31 -10.70 32.83
N ALA A 29 3.29 -11.55 33.86
CA ALA A 29 2.06 -12.20 34.33
C ALA A 29 0.94 -11.20 34.70
N SER A 30 1.33 -9.99 35.11
CA SER A 30 0.42 -8.89 35.48
C SER A 30 -0.22 -8.18 34.29
N LEU A 31 0.19 -8.45 33.04
CA LEU A 31 -0.39 -7.77 31.88
C LEU A 31 -1.87 -8.19 31.73
N PRO A 32 -2.83 -7.26 31.70
CA PRO A 32 -4.25 -7.59 31.55
C PRO A 32 -4.54 -8.34 30.24
N LEU A 33 -5.50 -9.27 30.28
CA LEU A 33 -5.88 -10.10 29.12
C LEU A 33 -6.29 -9.25 27.90
N GLU A 34 -6.99 -8.14 28.11
CA GLU A 34 -7.36 -7.18 27.07
C GLU A 34 -6.14 -6.61 26.32
N ARG A 35 -5.06 -6.29 27.04
CA ARG A 35 -3.80 -5.79 26.46
C ARG A 35 -3.10 -6.91 25.68
N LYS A 36 -3.08 -8.13 26.22
CA LYS A 36 -2.55 -9.32 25.50
C LYS A 36 -3.30 -9.52 24.18
N ARG A 37 -4.64 -9.48 24.21
CA ARG A 37 -5.50 -9.61 23.02
C ARG A 37 -5.28 -8.48 22.02
N GLY A 38 -5.08 -7.25 22.47
CA GLY A 38 -4.70 -6.13 21.60
C GLY A 38 -3.38 -6.38 20.85
N ILE A 39 -2.37 -6.93 21.54
CA ILE A 39 -1.08 -7.32 20.92
C ILE A 39 -1.28 -8.45 19.91
N VAL A 40 -2.06 -9.48 20.27
CA VAL A 40 -2.37 -10.61 19.37
C VAL A 40 -3.13 -10.14 18.14
N ALA A 41 -4.13 -9.27 18.29
CA ALA A 41 -4.86 -8.67 17.18
C ALA A 41 -3.95 -7.82 16.28
N ALA A 42 -3.04 -7.03 16.85
CA ALA A 42 -2.06 -6.26 16.09
C ALA A 42 -1.13 -7.17 15.27
N LEU A 43 -0.66 -8.28 15.86
CA LEU A 43 0.11 -9.29 15.14
C LEU A 43 -0.72 -9.92 14.01
N TRP A 44 -1.98 -10.25 14.27
CA TRP A 44 -2.89 -10.80 13.27
C TRP A 44 -3.03 -9.83 12.09
N LEU A 45 -3.35 -8.55 12.34
CA LEU A 45 -3.44 -7.51 11.29
C LEU A 45 -2.13 -7.35 10.52
N ALA A 46 -0.99 -7.33 11.21
CA ALA A 46 0.32 -7.25 10.56
C ALA A 46 0.59 -8.46 9.65
N THR A 47 0.18 -9.66 10.07
CA THR A 47 0.34 -10.88 9.28
C THR A 47 -0.64 -10.97 8.11
N TRP A 48 -1.86 -10.43 8.22
CA TRP A 48 -2.95 -10.60 7.23
C TRP A 48 -3.17 -9.44 6.28
N LEU A 49 -2.89 -8.20 6.72
CA LEU A 49 -3.04 -6.98 5.92
C LEU A 49 -1.69 -6.33 5.59
N GLY A 50 -0.68 -6.58 6.41
CA GLY A 50 0.65 -5.98 6.28
C GLY A 50 1.66 -6.82 5.50
N GLY A 51 2.93 -6.49 5.72
CA GLY A 51 4.10 -7.21 5.18
C GLY A 51 5.38 -6.63 5.79
N MET A 52 6.47 -7.40 5.79
CA MET A 52 7.74 -6.99 6.39
C MET A 52 8.82 -6.63 5.36
N GLY A 53 9.62 -5.61 5.69
CA GLY A 53 10.78 -5.22 4.89
C GLY A 53 10.47 -4.25 3.75
N SER A 54 11.46 -4.04 2.88
CA SER A 54 11.37 -3.04 1.82
C SER A 54 10.29 -3.40 0.81
N ARG A 55 9.51 -2.39 0.38
CA ARG A 55 8.41 -2.55 -0.58
C ARG A 55 7.25 -3.43 -0.06
N SER A 56 7.07 -3.55 1.25
CA SER A 56 5.99 -4.35 1.84
C SER A 56 4.59 -4.00 1.33
N ARG A 57 4.34 -2.72 1.05
CA ARG A 57 3.09 -2.24 0.44
C ARG A 57 2.89 -2.57 -1.03
N ARG A 58 3.88 -3.18 -1.67
CA ARG A 58 3.83 -3.60 -3.08
C ARG A 58 3.98 -5.11 -3.17
N GLY A 59 3.44 -5.85 -2.20
CA GLY A 59 3.38 -7.31 -2.15
C GLY A 59 4.62 -8.03 -1.61
N PHE A 60 5.75 -7.34 -1.47
CA PHE A 60 6.97 -7.94 -0.92
C PHE A 60 6.81 -8.25 0.56
N GLY A 61 7.49 -9.30 1.04
CA GLY A 61 7.44 -9.65 2.46
C GLY A 61 6.04 -9.98 2.98
N SER A 62 5.14 -10.42 2.10
CA SER A 62 3.89 -11.06 2.50
C SER A 62 4.22 -12.33 3.30
N MET A 63 3.56 -12.51 4.43
CA MET A 63 3.82 -13.60 5.38
C MET A 63 2.56 -14.41 5.63
N ARG A 64 2.74 -15.65 6.07
CA ARG A 64 1.66 -16.44 6.63
C ARG A 64 2.15 -17.13 7.90
N VAL A 65 1.25 -17.28 8.87
CA VAL A 65 1.49 -18.22 9.96
C VAL A 65 1.25 -19.63 9.42
N THR A 66 2.20 -20.52 9.71
CA THR A 66 2.10 -21.94 9.33
C THR A 66 1.75 -22.84 10.50
N GLU A 67 2.04 -22.38 11.72
CA GLU A 67 1.90 -23.14 12.96
C GLU A 67 1.77 -22.18 14.12
N VAL A 68 0.94 -22.54 15.11
CA VAL A 68 0.82 -21.86 16.40
C VAL A 68 1.19 -22.90 17.46
N LYS A 69 2.28 -22.66 18.20
CA LYS A 69 2.83 -23.63 19.15
C LYS A 69 2.05 -23.76 20.46
N ASP A 70 1.32 -22.73 20.87
CA ASP A 70 0.51 -22.71 22.08
C ASP A 70 -0.94 -22.34 21.74
N PRO A 71 -1.68 -23.20 21.02
CA PRO A 71 -3.02 -22.87 20.53
C PRO A 71 -4.06 -22.72 21.66
N GLY A 72 -3.77 -23.22 22.86
CA GLY A 72 -4.67 -23.13 24.02
C GLY A 72 -4.52 -21.83 24.83
N ASN A 73 -3.61 -20.94 24.44
CA ASN A 73 -3.37 -19.71 25.17
C ASN A 73 -4.60 -18.78 25.17
N GLU A 74 -5.04 -18.34 26.35
CA GLU A 74 -6.19 -17.43 26.52
C GLU A 74 -6.10 -16.13 25.69
N ALA A 75 -4.88 -15.65 25.42
CA ALA A 75 -4.64 -14.43 24.65
C ALA A 75 -4.94 -14.61 23.16
N LEU A 76 -4.83 -15.85 22.64
CA LEU A 76 -5.19 -16.18 21.26
C LEU A 76 -6.70 -16.25 21.05
N GLY A 77 -7.46 -16.61 22.10
CA GLY A 77 -8.91 -16.72 22.08
C GLY A 77 -9.42 -17.48 20.84
N GLU A 78 -10.42 -16.90 20.18
CA GLU A 78 -11.01 -17.47 18.95
C GLU A 78 -10.32 -17.01 17.65
N LEU A 79 -9.22 -16.26 17.72
CA LEU A 79 -8.64 -15.62 16.54
C LEU A 79 -7.72 -16.60 15.78
N PRO A 80 -8.12 -17.10 14.60
CA PRO A 80 -7.36 -18.08 13.86
C PRO A 80 -6.20 -17.41 13.11
N PHE A 81 -4.98 -17.88 13.31
CA PHE A 81 -3.81 -17.41 12.56
C PHE A 81 -3.55 -18.18 11.27
N THR A 82 -4.06 -19.41 11.18
CA THR A 82 -3.92 -20.27 10.01
C THR A 82 -5.22 -20.32 9.23
N PHE A 83 -5.11 -20.40 7.91
CA PHE A 83 -6.25 -20.54 7.00
C PHE A 83 -5.96 -21.60 5.94
N GLN A 84 -6.97 -22.40 5.64
CA GLN A 84 -7.04 -23.27 4.48
C GLN A 84 -8.46 -23.20 3.94
N GLY A 85 -8.60 -22.74 2.70
CA GLY A 85 -9.89 -22.55 2.06
C GLY A 85 -9.72 -21.85 0.72
N ASP A 86 -10.82 -21.68 0.00
CA ASP A 86 -10.87 -20.96 -1.27
C ASP A 86 -11.03 -19.44 -1.09
N SER A 87 -11.24 -18.71 -2.19
CA SER A 87 -11.39 -17.26 -2.17
C SER A 87 -12.64 -16.80 -1.41
N GLN A 88 -13.77 -17.51 -1.52
CA GLN A 88 -15.02 -17.11 -0.85
C GLN A 88 -14.88 -17.33 0.65
N GLN A 89 -14.32 -18.47 1.06
CA GLN A 89 -14.04 -18.74 2.47
C GLN A 89 -13.00 -17.75 3.03
N LEU A 90 -12.05 -17.27 2.22
CA LEU A 90 -11.10 -16.24 2.64
C LEU A 90 -11.79 -14.89 2.87
N HIS A 91 -12.79 -14.54 2.03
CA HIS A 91 -13.59 -13.34 2.21
C HIS A 91 -14.26 -13.35 3.59
N ASP A 92 -15.03 -14.40 3.89
CA ASP A 92 -15.76 -14.56 5.14
C ASP A 92 -14.82 -14.60 6.36
N PHE A 93 -13.67 -15.28 6.19
CA PHE A 93 -12.62 -15.38 7.20
C PHE A 93 -12.02 -14.01 7.53
N LEU A 94 -11.73 -13.18 6.53
CA LEU A 94 -11.19 -11.84 6.76
C LEU A 94 -12.23 -10.97 7.46
N GLU A 95 -13.46 -10.91 6.96
CA GLU A 95 -14.52 -10.07 7.53
C GLU A 95 -14.80 -10.42 9.01
N THR A 96 -14.95 -11.71 9.31
CA THR A 96 -15.19 -12.19 10.67
C THR A 96 -14.05 -11.82 11.61
N ASN A 97 -12.80 -12.03 11.19
CA ASN A 97 -11.65 -11.85 12.07
C ASN A 97 -11.19 -10.39 12.18
N LEU A 98 -11.47 -9.56 11.17
CA LEU A 98 -11.30 -8.10 11.28
C LEU A 98 -12.25 -7.51 12.32
N ARG A 99 -13.52 -7.95 12.34
CA ARG A 99 -14.48 -7.57 13.40
C ARG A 99 -14.00 -7.98 14.79
N ARG A 100 -13.44 -9.18 14.93
CA ARG A 100 -12.84 -9.65 16.20
C ARG A 100 -11.65 -8.78 16.62
N CYS A 101 -10.74 -8.47 15.69
CA CYS A 101 -9.61 -7.59 15.97
C CYS A 101 -10.07 -6.20 16.44
N ALA A 102 -11.07 -5.61 15.77
CA ALA A 102 -11.65 -4.33 16.16
C ALA A 102 -12.29 -4.37 17.55
N ALA A 103 -12.96 -5.48 17.91
CA ALA A 103 -13.54 -5.67 19.24
C ALA A 103 -12.47 -5.79 20.33
N TRP A 104 -11.31 -6.38 20.04
CA TRP A 104 -10.23 -6.56 21.02
C TRP A 104 -9.34 -5.34 21.21
N ILE A 105 -9.10 -4.58 20.13
CA ILE A 105 -8.30 -3.35 20.20
C ILE A 105 -9.15 -2.19 20.75
N GLY A 106 -10.46 -2.23 20.51
CA GLY A 106 -11.39 -1.14 20.78
C GLY A 106 -11.60 -0.27 19.55
N ARG A 107 -12.76 0.42 19.51
CA ARG A 107 -13.08 1.39 18.46
C ARG A 107 -12.63 2.77 18.93
N GLY A 108 -11.71 3.39 18.19
CA GLY A 108 -11.42 4.81 18.39
C GLY A 108 -12.61 5.67 17.93
N THR A 109 -12.77 6.84 18.53
CA THR A 109 -13.66 7.87 17.99
C THR A 109 -13.03 8.39 16.70
N PRO A 110 -13.72 8.34 15.54
CA PRO A 110 -13.22 8.96 14.33
C PRO A 110 -12.99 10.46 14.58
N PRO A 111 -12.04 11.10 13.88
CA PRO A 111 -12.11 12.55 13.67
C PRO A 111 -13.54 12.91 13.26
N ASP A 112 -14.03 14.07 13.69
CA ASP A 112 -15.28 14.67 13.24
C ASP A 112 -15.46 14.39 11.75
N GLY A 113 -16.36 13.47 11.39
CA GLY A 113 -16.23 12.62 10.19
C GLY A 113 -16.35 13.34 8.85
N THR A 114 -15.52 14.32 8.57
CA THR A 114 -15.45 15.21 7.41
C THR A 114 -13.98 15.39 7.02
N SER A 115 -13.06 15.38 7.99
CA SER A 115 -11.60 15.45 7.79
C SER A 115 -10.95 14.08 7.54
N LEU A 116 -9.82 14.08 6.82
CA LEU A 116 -8.93 12.91 6.73
C LEU A 116 -8.13 12.78 8.03
N PRO A 117 -7.84 11.56 8.51
CA PRO A 117 -6.98 11.39 9.68
C PRO A 117 -5.51 11.68 9.34
N ASP A 118 -4.76 12.23 10.29
CA ASP A 118 -3.34 12.55 10.15
C ASP A 118 -2.46 11.29 9.92
N TYR A 119 -2.98 10.11 10.31
CA TYR A 119 -2.31 8.82 10.17
C TYR A 119 -3.23 7.75 9.59
N SER A 120 -2.62 6.74 8.97
CA SER A 120 -3.37 5.63 8.37
C SER A 120 -4.11 4.84 9.44
N VAL A 121 -5.43 4.72 9.26
CA VAL A 121 -6.31 3.98 10.16
C VAL A 121 -7.11 2.92 9.39
N LEU A 122 -7.26 1.75 10.00
CA LEU A 122 -8.20 0.74 9.52
C LEU A 122 -9.58 1.08 10.09
N HIS A 123 -10.35 1.86 9.32
CA HIS A 123 -11.68 2.32 9.70
C HIS A 123 -12.59 2.30 8.46
N PRO A 124 -13.86 1.85 8.52
CA PRO A 124 -14.73 1.72 7.35
C PRO A 124 -14.84 2.98 6.49
N LYS A 125 -14.74 4.16 7.11
CA LYS A 125 -14.75 5.45 6.39
C LYS A 125 -13.46 5.74 5.63
N PHE A 126 -12.30 5.25 6.08
CA PHE A 126 -10.99 5.66 5.53
C PHE A 126 -10.24 4.49 4.87
N ALA A 127 -10.67 3.26 5.08
CA ALA A 127 -10.08 2.07 4.52
C ALA A 127 -11.01 1.39 3.51
N LYS A 128 -10.42 0.82 2.45
CA LYS A 128 -11.11 -0.08 1.51
C LYS A 128 -10.27 -1.31 1.32
N LEU A 129 -10.83 -2.50 1.50
CA LEU A 129 -10.15 -3.78 1.33
C LEU A 129 -10.84 -4.58 0.24
N TYR A 130 -10.09 -4.97 -0.78
CA TYR A 130 -10.58 -5.76 -1.91
C TYR A 130 -9.85 -7.10 -1.99
N LEU A 131 -10.62 -8.18 -2.12
CA LEU A 131 -10.13 -9.53 -2.37
C LEU A 131 -10.46 -9.95 -3.79
N TRP A 132 -9.43 -10.28 -4.56
CA TRP A 132 -9.58 -10.79 -5.91
C TRP A 132 -10.39 -12.09 -5.94
N LYS A 133 -11.41 -12.17 -6.80
CA LYS A 133 -12.35 -13.30 -6.87
C LYS A 133 -11.64 -14.58 -7.31
N THR A 134 -10.91 -14.51 -8.42
CA THR A 134 -10.31 -15.69 -9.06
C THR A 134 -8.93 -16.01 -8.47
N PRO A 135 -8.72 -17.21 -7.92
CA PRO A 135 -7.43 -17.57 -7.34
C PRO A 135 -6.35 -17.79 -8.42
N PHE A 136 -5.10 -17.49 -8.08
CA PHE A 136 -3.93 -17.73 -8.91
C PHE A 136 -3.27 -19.05 -8.55
N ARG A 137 -2.65 -19.70 -9.55
CA ARG A 137 -1.93 -20.97 -9.35
C ARG A 137 -0.56 -20.82 -8.65
N ASP A 138 0.01 -19.62 -8.71
CA ASP A 138 1.30 -19.28 -8.14
C ASP A 138 1.29 -17.80 -7.70
N TRP A 139 2.16 -17.45 -6.75
CA TRP A 139 2.18 -16.11 -6.16
C TRP A 139 2.79 -15.09 -7.12
N GLU A 140 3.71 -15.53 -7.99
CA GLU A 140 4.34 -14.69 -9.01
C GLU A 140 3.30 -14.10 -9.96
N ARG A 141 2.33 -14.89 -10.42
CA ARG A 141 1.23 -14.43 -11.28
C ARG A 141 0.30 -13.44 -10.58
N ALA A 142 -0.02 -13.68 -9.31
CA ALA A 142 -0.81 -12.72 -8.54
C ALA A 142 -0.07 -11.36 -8.43
N MET A 143 1.24 -11.40 -8.21
CA MET A 143 2.08 -10.20 -8.17
C MET A 143 2.22 -9.52 -9.54
N ASP A 144 2.38 -10.30 -10.60
CA ASP A 144 2.48 -9.78 -11.97
C ASP A 144 1.18 -9.12 -12.42
N GLU A 145 0.02 -9.69 -12.06
CA GLU A 145 -1.29 -9.10 -12.33
C GLU A 145 -1.42 -7.72 -11.68
N ALA A 146 -1.14 -7.62 -10.37
CA ALA A 146 -1.18 -6.35 -9.65
C ALA A 146 -0.18 -5.33 -10.22
N GLY A 147 1.06 -5.77 -10.45
CA GLY A 147 2.12 -4.93 -10.99
C GLY A 147 1.81 -4.41 -12.39
N THR A 148 1.29 -5.27 -13.27
CA THR A 148 0.90 -4.95 -14.63
C THR A 148 -0.25 -3.95 -14.66
N ARG A 149 -1.28 -4.13 -13.83
CA ARG A 149 -2.39 -3.16 -13.72
C ARG A 149 -1.91 -1.80 -13.26
N MET A 150 -1.13 -1.74 -12.16
CA MET A 150 -0.58 -0.47 -11.67
C MET A 150 0.34 0.20 -12.71
N MET A 151 1.15 -0.57 -13.42
CA MET A 151 2.03 -0.06 -14.48
C MET A 151 1.20 0.48 -15.66
N LYS A 152 0.23 -0.30 -16.17
CA LYS A 152 -0.64 0.10 -17.28
C LYS A 152 -1.43 1.35 -16.92
N PHE A 153 -2.00 1.42 -15.71
CA PHE A 153 -2.68 2.61 -15.22
C PHE A 153 -1.75 3.82 -15.25
N ARG A 154 -0.54 3.72 -14.68
CA ARG A 154 0.45 4.81 -14.68
C ARG A 154 0.98 5.19 -16.06
N ARG A 155 0.98 4.27 -17.03
CA ARG A 155 1.37 4.50 -18.43
C ARG A 155 0.24 5.07 -19.28
N ARG A 156 -1.00 4.70 -18.99
CA ARG A 156 -2.21 5.25 -19.63
C ARG A 156 -2.56 6.64 -19.07
N TYR A 157 -2.23 6.89 -17.82
CA TYR A 157 -2.39 8.20 -17.16
C TYR A 157 -1.87 9.37 -18.03
N PRO A 158 -0.70 9.26 -18.69
CA PRO A 158 -0.25 10.29 -19.62
C PRO A 158 -0.83 10.25 -21.05
N LEU A 159 -1.55 9.21 -21.53
CA LEU A 159 -1.63 8.96 -22.99
C LEU A 159 -3.01 8.92 -23.68
N ASN A 160 -4.15 8.55 -23.08
CA ASN A 160 -5.30 8.14 -23.93
C ASN A 160 -6.67 8.77 -23.61
N ARG A 161 -6.82 10.10 -23.59
CA ARG A 161 -8.14 10.75 -23.82
C ARG A 161 -7.99 12.01 -24.69
N PRO A 162 -8.71 12.18 -25.81
CA PRO A 162 -8.82 13.49 -26.47
C PRO A 162 -9.39 14.50 -25.47
N GLY A 163 -8.70 15.63 -25.25
CA GLY A 163 -8.99 16.54 -24.13
C GLY A 163 -8.38 16.13 -22.77
N ASN A 164 -7.31 15.31 -22.77
CA ASN A 164 -6.71 14.73 -21.56
C ASN A 164 -6.37 15.79 -20.48
N PRO A 165 -7.06 15.82 -19.32
CA PRO A 165 -6.76 16.75 -18.22
C PRO A 165 -5.52 16.38 -17.39
N TRP A 166 -4.92 15.21 -17.59
CA TRP A 166 -4.12 14.54 -16.55
C TRP A 166 -2.60 14.70 -16.72
N GLY A 167 -2.20 15.96 -16.97
CA GLY A 167 -0.91 16.41 -17.44
C GLY A 167 0.33 16.17 -16.58
N ASP A 168 0.38 15.31 -15.56
CA ASP A 168 1.56 15.13 -14.68
C ASP A 168 2.90 15.05 -15.45
N TYR A 169 2.97 14.21 -16.50
CA TYR A 169 4.18 14.09 -17.30
C TYR A 169 4.49 15.38 -18.07
N GLN A 170 3.48 16.00 -18.69
CA GLN A 170 3.64 17.24 -19.46
C GLN A 170 3.92 18.44 -18.56
N GLU A 171 3.32 18.52 -17.39
CA GLU A 171 3.50 19.55 -16.36
C GLU A 171 4.92 19.52 -15.81
N VAL A 172 5.41 18.32 -15.44
CA VAL A 172 6.80 18.15 -15.01
C VAL A 172 7.77 18.42 -16.17
N LYS A 173 7.44 18.00 -17.41
CA LYS A 173 8.27 18.30 -18.59
C LYS A 173 8.33 19.80 -18.86
N LYS A 174 7.20 20.48 -18.80
CA LYS A 174 7.07 21.93 -18.97
C LYS A 174 7.88 22.66 -17.91
N PHE A 175 7.80 22.24 -16.64
CA PHE A 175 8.63 22.79 -15.58
C PHE A 175 10.13 22.62 -15.86
N LEU A 176 10.56 21.46 -16.39
CA LEU A 176 11.98 21.25 -16.75
C LEU A 176 12.45 22.15 -17.90
N GLN A 177 11.56 22.51 -18.83
CA GLN A 177 11.89 23.40 -19.96
C GLN A 177 11.78 24.89 -19.58
N HIS A 178 10.79 25.21 -18.73
CA HIS A 178 10.43 26.56 -18.31
C HIS A 178 10.06 26.54 -16.81
N PRO A 179 11.06 26.62 -15.91
CA PRO A 179 10.83 26.57 -14.48
C PRO A 179 9.86 27.66 -14.00
N SER A 180 8.94 27.28 -13.12
CA SER A 180 7.95 28.18 -12.53
C SER A 180 7.82 27.92 -11.03
N LYS A 181 7.62 28.97 -10.24
CA LYS A 181 7.36 28.81 -8.79
C LYS A 181 6.03 28.14 -8.50
N ARG A 182 5.05 28.26 -9.40
CA ARG A 182 3.73 27.63 -9.29
C ARG A 182 3.58 26.53 -10.33
N ILE A 183 3.11 25.38 -9.90
CA ILE A 183 2.84 24.21 -10.75
C ILE A 183 1.42 23.72 -10.51
N GLY A 184 0.85 23.05 -11.51
CA GLY A 184 -0.42 22.34 -11.37
C GLY A 184 -0.34 21.13 -10.44
N PRO A 185 -1.50 20.50 -10.14
CA PRO A 185 -1.54 19.27 -9.35
C PRO A 185 -0.79 18.13 -10.07
N ILE A 186 -0.03 17.35 -9.31
CA ILE A 186 0.64 16.13 -9.80
C ILE A 186 -0.08 14.92 -9.19
N ARG A 187 -1.14 14.43 -9.82
CA ARG A 187 -2.08 13.45 -9.24
C ARG A 187 -1.43 12.14 -8.85
N ARG A 188 -0.37 11.71 -9.57
CA ARG A 188 0.36 10.48 -9.25
C ARG A 188 0.96 10.47 -7.84
N THR A 189 1.16 11.64 -7.24
CA THR A 189 1.64 11.78 -5.84
C THR A 189 0.68 11.16 -4.82
N ALA A 190 -0.59 10.93 -5.18
CA ALA A 190 -1.53 10.14 -4.39
C ALA A 190 -1.07 8.69 -4.15
N PHE A 191 -0.20 8.14 -5.02
CA PHE A 191 0.39 6.81 -4.83
C PHE A 191 1.65 6.83 -3.94
N GLY A 192 1.94 7.95 -3.29
CA GLY A 192 3.08 8.17 -2.41
C GLY A 192 4.22 8.96 -3.05
N LEU A 193 5.19 9.32 -2.21
CA LEU A 193 6.32 10.21 -2.48
C LEU A 193 7.64 9.56 -2.03
N PRO A 194 8.78 9.92 -2.63
CA PRO A 194 8.92 10.78 -3.81
C PRO A 194 8.54 10.05 -5.11
N ILE A 195 8.25 10.83 -6.15
CA ILE A 195 8.09 10.34 -7.53
C ILE A 195 9.18 10.93 -8.40
N GLU A 196 9.99 10.05 -8.97
CA GLU A 196 11.03 10.41 -9.93
C GLU A 196 10.47 10.40 -11.36
N PHE A 197 10.70 11.49 -12.09
CA PHE A 197 10.41 11.61 -13.51
C PHE A 197 11.71 11.63 -14.31
N TYR A 198 11.70 10.93 -15.45
CA TYR A 198 12.81 10.88 -16.39
C TYR A 198 12.30 11.09 -17.82
N PHE A 199 12.99 11.97 -18.57
CA PHE A 199 12.57 12.38 -19.90
C PHE A 199 13.68 12.10 -20.92
N THR A 200 13.58 11.00 -21.66
CA THR A 200 14.56 10.67 -22.73
C THR A 200 14.61 11.72 -23.84
N SER A 201 13.53 12.51 -24.01
CA SER A 201 13.44 13.59 -24.99
C SER A 201 14.13 14.89 -24.58
N LEU A 202 14.64 15.00 -23.35
CA LEU A 202 15.34 16.19 -22.86
C LEU A 202 16.85 15.93 -22.75
N PRO A 203 17.70 16.98 -22.83
CA PRO A 203 19.15 16.84 -22.73
C PRO A 203 19.60 16.13 -21.45
N ARG A 204 20.70 15.36 -21.54
CA ARG A 204 21.28 14.70 -20.37
C ARG A 204 21.64 15.74 -19.31
N GLY A 205 21.26 15.48 -18.07
CA GLY A 205 21.52 16.36 -16.93
C GLY A 205 20.42 17.40 -16.66
N SER A 206 19.48 17.65 -17.58
CA SER A 206 18.23 18.42 -17.35
C SER A 206 16.98 17.56 -17.46
N ASN A 207 17.14 16.25 -17.63
CA ASN A 207 16.05 15.34 -17.94
C ASN A 207 15.44 14.60 -16.74
N LYS A 208 15.68 15.10 -15.52
CA LYS A 208 15.24 14.48 -14.27
C LYS A 208 14.59 15.50 -13.36
N ALA A 209 13.47 15.12 -12.75
CA ALA A 209 12.81 15.87 -11.69
C ALA A 209 12.30 14.92 -10.62
N SER A 210 12.38 15.34 -9.35
CA SER A 210 11.80 14.65 -8.21
C SER A 210 10.59 15.43 -7.71
N VAL A 211 9.48 14.73 -7.45
CA VAL A 211 8.27 15.30 -6.84
C VAL A 211 8.13 14.76 -5.43
N LYS A 212 8.09 15.65 -4.43
CA LYS A 212 8.08 15.31 -2.99
C LYS A 212 7.40 16.42 -2.17
N GLY A 213 7.18 16.20 -0.87
CA GLY A 213 6.78 17.28 0.03
C GLY A 213 7.92 18.29 0.21
N LYS A 214 7.57 19.54 0.51
CA LYS A 214 8.56 20.60 0.77
C LYS A 214 9.41 20.29 2.01
N THR A 215 8.77 19.76 3.06
CA THR A 215 9.40 19.42 4.34
C THR A 215 9.49 17.91 4.48
N GLN A 216 8.39 17.20 4.23
CA GLN A 216 8.31 15.74 4.29
C GLN A 216 8.62 15.11 2.93
N GLU A 217 9.87 14.70 2.75
CA GLU A 217 10.33 14.18 1.46
C GLU A 217 9.72 12.82 1.07
N ARG A 218 9.26 12.05 2.06
CA ARG A 218 8.81 10.67 1.87
C ARG A 218 7.46 10.46 2.54
N ARG A 219 6.45 10.21 1.70
CA ARG A 219 5.17 9.64 2.11
C ARG A 219 4.99 8.31 1.45
N GLY A 220 4.71 7.32 2.27
CA GLY A 220 4.45 6.01 1.75
C GLY A 220 3.16 5.89 0.93
N SER A 221 3.09 4.92 0.00
CA SER A 221 1.83 4.65 -0.72
C SER A 221 0.69 4.30 0.25
N PRO A 222 -0.50 4.89 0.10
CA PRO A 222 -1.67 4.52 0.88
C PRO A 222 -2.29 3.19 0.40
N LEU A 223 -1.93 2.75 -0.79
CA LEU A 223 -2.37 1.49 -1.39
C LEU A 223 -1.36 0.38 -1.11
N PHE A 224 -1.85 -0.69 -0.51
CA PHE A 224 -1.14 -1.92 -0.20
C PHE A 224 -1.59 -2.99 -1.19
N VAL A 225 -0.64 -3.74 -1.72
CA VAL A 225 -0.86 -4.97 -2.47
C VAL A 225 -0.31 -6.11 -1.62
N ARG A 226 -1.05 -7.21 -1.53
CA ARG A 226 -0.64 -8.37 -0.74
C ARG A 226 -1.09 -9.67 -1.39
N VAL A 227 -0.24 -10.69 -1.33
CA VAL A 227 -0.59 -12.05 -1.75
C VAL A 227 -0.81 -12.92 -0.54
N VAL A 228 -1.89 -13.71 -0.57
CA VAL A 228 -2.29 -14.63 0.48
C VAL A 228 -2.31 -16.03 -0.10
N ARG A 229 -1.82 -17.02 0.64
CA ARG A 229 -1.87 -18.43 0.20
C ARG A 229 -3.17 -19.07 0.64
N LEU A 230 -3.89 -19.64 -0.31
CA LEU A 230 -5.15 -20.37 -0.15
C LEU A 230 -4.90 -21.88 0.05
N GLY A 231 -5.99 -22.65 0.14
CA GLY A 231 -5.98 -24.10 -0.04
C GLY A 231 -5.44 -24.52 -1.41
N ASP A 232 -5.17 -25.82 -1.59
CA ASP A 232 -4.75 -26.41 -2.87
C ASP A 232 -3.56 -25.74 -3.56
N ARG A 233 -2.67 -25.12 -2.78
CA ARG A 233 -1.49 -24.38 -3.27
C ARG A 233 -1.85 -23.20 -4.18
N LYS A 234 -3.08 -22.68 -4.10
CA LYS A 234 -3.51 -21.47 -4.79
C LYS A 234 -3.19 -20.21 -3.99
N TYR A 235 -3.35 -19.05 -4.63
CA TYR A 235 -3.05 -17.74 -4.04
C TYR A 235 -4.15 -16.73 -4.34
N GLY A 236 -4.54 -15.97 -3.32
CA GLY A 236 -5.40 -14.81 -3.43
C GLY A 236 -4.57 -13.52 -3.50
N LEU A 237 -5.18 -12.46 -4.01
CA LEU A 237 -4.59 -11.14 -4.15
C LEU A 237 -5.48 -10.11 -3.43
N LEU A 238 -4.87 -9.32 -2.55
CA LEU A 238 -5.53 -8.28 -1.77
C LEU A 238 -5.03 -6.90 -2.19
N PHE A 239 -5.96 -5.96 -2.24
CA PHE A 239 -5.68 -4.52 -2.32
C PHE A 239 -6.29 -3.83 -1.10
N LEU A 240 -5.46 -3.13 -0.31
CA LEU A 240 -5.90 -2.37 0.85
C LEU A 240 -5.53 -0.90 0.66
N LEU A 241 -6.53 -0.03 0.58
CA LEU A 241 -6.35 1.42 0.63
C LEU A 241 -6.53 1.90 2.07
N LEU A 242 -5.58 2.68 2.59
CA LEU A 242 -5.69 3.40 3.87
C LEU A 242 -5.54 4.90 3.62
N ARG A 243 -6.66 5.62 3.62
CA ARG A 243 -6.70 7.07 3.44
C ARG A 243 -6.32 7.78 4.73
N ALA A 244 -5.47 8.78 4.58
CA ALA A 244 -4.96 9.66 5.62
C ALA A 244 -4.34 10.88 4.93
N GLU A 245 -4.04 11.94 5.67
CA GLU A 245 -3.30 13.07 5.13
C GLU A 245 -2.02 12.60 4.42
N ILE A 246 -1.75 13.16 3.24
CA ILE A 246 -0.59 12.78 2.42
C ILE A 246 0.63 13.55 2.90
N LEU A 247 0.47 14.85 3.14
CA LEU A 247 1.41 15.71 3.85
C LEU A 247 0.63 16.50 4.91
N PRO A 248 1.29 16.99 5.97
CA PRO A 248 0.66 17.87 6.94
C PRO A 248 -0.08 19.05 6.30
N GLU A 249 -1.10 19.56 6.98
CA GLU A 249 -1.88 20.70 6.51
C GLU A 249 -0.98 21.87 6.08
N GLY A 250 -1.31 22.47 4.91
CA GLY A 250 -0.56 23.59 4.35
C GLY A 250 0.78 23.24 3.70
N GLU A 251 1.27 21.99 3.79
CA GLU A 251 2.49 21.59 3.11
C GLU A 251 2.23 21.37 1.60
N PRO A 252 2.92 22.10 0.70
CA PRO A 252 2.74 21.92 -0.74
C PRO A 252 3.54 20.74 -1.28
N ILE A 253 3.09 20.22 -2.41
CA ILE A 253 3.91 19.37 -3.27
C ILE A 253 4.97 20.24 -3.93
N MET A 254 6.20 19.75 -3.99
CA MET A 254 7.34 20.40 -4.61
C MET A 254 7.89 19.55 -5.76
N ILE A 255 7.97 20.13 -6.95
CA ILE A 255 8.87 19.64 -8.01
C ILE A 255 10.25 20.24 -7.75
N GLN A 256 11.27 19.40 -7.66
CA GLN A 256 12.67 19.79 -7.58
C GLN A 256 13.44 19.27 -8.79
N ALA A 257 14.09 20.16 -9.51
CA ALA A 257 15.01 19.83 -10.59
C ALA A 257 16.23 20.76 -10.56
N ARG A 258 17.43 20.22 -10.38
CA ARG A 258 18.65 21.01 -10.17
C ARG A 258 18.46 22.00 -8.99
N SER A 259 18.72 23.28 -9.21
CA SER A 259 18.47 24.39 -8.28
C SER A 259 17.00 24.86 -8.27
N GLU A 260 16.21 24.44 -9.27
CA GLU A 260 14.84 24.93 -9.46
C GLU A 260 13.84 24.19 -8.60
N LYS A 261 12.87 24.96 -8.09
CA LYS A 261 11.78 24.47 -7.25
C LYS A 261 10.47 25.13 -7.66
N GLY A 262 9.44 24.30 -7.87
CA GLY A 262 8.06 24.71 -8.10
C GLY A 262 7.13 24.07 -7.06
N PHE A 263 6.08 24.78 -6.68
CA PHE A 263 5.15 24.37 -5.63
C PHE A 263 3.72 24.30 -6.14
N GLY A 264 3.01 23.24 -5.74
CA GLY A 264 1.64 22.95 -6.16
C GLY A 264 0.81 22.37 -5.02
N PRO A 265 -0.50 22.22 -5.25
CA PRO A 265 -1.41 21.67 -4.26
C PRO A 265 -1.08 20.21 -3.93
N GLN A 266 -1.50 19.76 -2.74
CA GLN A 266 -1.53 18.34 -2.41
C GLN A 266 -2.51 17.59 -3.33
N PRO A 267 -2.23 16.32 -3.67
CA PRO A 267 -3.19 15.50 -4.39
C PRO A 267 -4.37 15.12 -3.47
N ASP A 268 -5.52 14.87 -4.06
CA ASP A 268 -6.58 14.08 -3.43
C ASP A 268 -6.37 12.57 -3.69
N PHE A 269 -7.30 11.74 -3.24
CA PHE A 269 -7.26 10.29 -3.47
C PHE A 269 -7.86 9.83 -4.79
N SER A 270 -8.37 10.75 -5.63
CA SER A 270 -9.14 10.42 -6.82
C SER A 270 -8.36 9.53 -7.81
N ALA A 271 -7.05 9.73 -7.95
CA ALA A 271 -6.20 8.90 -8.81
C ALA A 271 -6.06 7.46 -8.32
N VAL A 272 -6.09 7.24 -7.00
CA VAL A 272 -6.01 5.89 -6.40
C VAL A 272 -7.37 5.22 -6.45
N GLU A 273 -8.44 5.98 -6.23
CA GLU A 273 -9.82 5.51 -6.34
C GLU A 273 -10.16 5.12 -7.79
N GLU A 274 -9.83 5.96 -8.77
CA GLU A 274 -9.95 5.66 -10.21
C GLU A 274 -9.20 4.37 -10.59
N PHE A 275 -7.99 4.16 -10.05
CA PHE A 275 -7.26 2.91 -10.26
C PHE A 275 -8.04 1.71 -9.73
N LEU A 276 -8.56 1.78 -8.50
CA LEU A 276 -9.31 0.69 -7.88
C LEU A 276 -10.59 0.41 -8.66
N ASP A 277 -11.34 1.45 -9.02
CA ASP A 277 -12.63 1.33 -9.71
C ASP A 277 -12.47 0.73 -11.11
N GLU A 278 -11.47 1.18 -11.88
CA GLU A 278 -11.25 0.68 -13.24
C GLU A 278 -10.51 -0.67 -13.29
N ASN A 279 -9.65 -0.97 -12.30
CA ASN A 279 -8.70 -2.09 -12.40
C ASN A 279 -8.84 -3.15 -11.29
N VAL A 280 -9.60 -2.92 -10.24
CA VAL A 280 -9.71 -3.86 -9.11
C VAL A 280 -11.16 -4.26 -8.85
N VAL A 281 -12.05 -3.30 -8.65
CA VAL A 281 -13.46 -3.52 -8.30
C VAL A 281 -14.19 -4.52 -9.20
N PRO A 282 -14.02 -4.53 -10.55
CA PRO A 282 -14.73 -5.48 -11.40
C PRO A 282 -14.42 -6.96 -11.07
N GLU A 283 -13.19 -7.22 -10.63
CA GLU A 283 -12.62 -8.55 -10.45
C GLU A 283 -12.50 -8.96 -8.96
N ALA A 284 -12.96 -8.11 -8.04
CA ALA A 284 -12.76 -8.28 -6.61
C ALA A 284 -14.06 -8.15 -5.82
N TRP A 285 -14.11 -8.78 -4.65
CA TRP A 285 -15.10 -8.50 -3.61
C TRP A 285 -14.54 -7.47 -2.65
N GLU A 286 -15.38 -6.55 -2.19
CA GLU A 286 -15.05 -5.71 -1.04
C GLU A 286 -15.20 -6.52 0.25
N VAL A 287 -14.22 -6.44 1.13
CA VAL A 287 -14.23 -7.06 2.46
C VAL A 287 -14.54 -5.95 3.46
N SER A 288 -15.59 -6.12 4.27
CA SER A 288 -15.93 -5.17 5.32
C SER A 288 -14.82 -5.11 6.37
N VAL A 289 -14.32 -3.90 6.64
CA VAL A 289 -13.29 -3.60 7.64
C VAL A 289 -13.86 -2.90 8.86
#